data_AF-R7IMU9-F1
#
_entry.id   AF-R7IMU9-F1
#
_cell.length_a   1.000
_cell.length_b   1.000
_cell.length_c   1.000
_cell.angle_alpha   90.00
_cell.angle_beta   90.00
_cell.angle_gamma   90.00
#
_symmetry.space_group_name_H-M   'P 1'
#
loop_
_entity.id
_entity.type
_entity.pdbx_description
1 polymer ?
#
loop_
_entity_poly.entity_id
_entity_poly.type
_entity_poly.pdbx_seq_one_letter_code
_entity_poly.pdbx_strand_id
1 'polypeptide(L)'
;MKHIKKLVTITLIIVLCVLIYYRYANKDSSRDINKVENDSLSEVERVLTKNLDEYYPKTPLEVVKFFTRIQKCYYNEDNTDEIVNELADLAKKLMDEELLKQNPEDEYLEELKEEIAAYKKSERTISNIIFDKTTDVVYSTVEGKKTASLNCTYYLQTGDNVTTSKETYILRKNDDGQWKIYGWKLDEPSELEK
;
A
#
# COMPACT_ATOMS: atom_id res chain seq x y z
N MET A 1 -26.13 -27.23 14.70
CA MET A 1 -25.82 -25.81 14.97
C MET A 1 -24.87 -25.28 13.88
N LYS A 2 -25.40 -24.92 12.70
CA LYS A 2 -24.58 -24.57 11.52
C LYS A 2 -25.10 -23.32 10.79
N HIS A 3 -25.57 -22.29 11.49
CA HIS A 3 -25.99 -21.04 10.82
C HIS A 3 -25.62 -19.72 11.52
N ILE A 4 -25.02 -19.76 12.72
CA ILE A 4 -24.70 -18.54 13.48
C ILE A 4 -23.44 -17.81 12.95
N LYS A 5 -22.51 -18.51 12.28
CA LYS A 5 -21.30 -17.86 11.74
C LYS A 5 -21.52 -17.05 10.45
N LYS A 6 -22.55 -17.35 9.64
CA LYS A 6 -22.90 -16.53 8.47
C LYS A 6 -23.71 -15.29 8.84
N LEU A 7 -24.47 -15.36 9.95
CA LEU A 7 -25.37 -14.29 10.37
C LEU A 7 -24.58 -13.10 10.92
N VAL A 8 -23.50 -13.33 11.69
CA VAL A 8 -22.62 -12.29 12.24
C VAL A 8 -21.86 -11.54 11.16
N THR A 9 -21.32 -12.25 10.16
CA THR A 9 -20.60 -11.61 9.04
C THR A 9 -21.53 -10.79 8.15
N ILE A 10 -22.76 -11.27 7.91
CA ILE A 10 -23.77 -10.51 7.16
C ILE A 10 -24.26 -9.28 7.96
N THR A 11 -24.39 -9.39 9.28
CA THR A 11 -24.75 -8.21 10.11
C THR A 11 -23.65 -7.17 10.15
N LEU A 12 -22.37 -7.57 10.22
CA LEU A 12 -21.24 -6.62 10.18
C LEU A 12 -21.19 -5.87 8.84
N ILE A 13 -21.36 -6.58 7.72
CA ILE A 13 -21.37 -5.98 6.38
C ILE A 13 -22.57 -5.04 6.20
N ILE A 14 -23.76 -5.41 6.69
CA ILE A 14 -24.95 -4.54 6.63
C ILE A 14 -24.77 -3.29 7.50
N VAL A 15 -24.15 -3.40 8.68
CA VAL A 15 -23.86 -2.25 9.55
C VAL A 15 -22.85 -1.29 8.90
N LEU A 16 -21.82 -1.83 8.24
CA LEU A 16 -20.86 -1.05 7.43
C LEU A 16 -21.56 -0.34 6.25
N CYS A 17 -22.43 -1.02 5.51
CA CYS A 17 -23.19 -0.41 4.41
C CYS A 17 -24.13 0.71 4.88
N VAL A 18 -24.76 0.56 6.06
CA VAL A 18 -25.66 1.59 6.63
C VAL A 18 -24.88 2.81 7.13
N LEU A 19 -23.69 2.63 7.70
CA LEU A 19 -22.82 3.74 8.12
C LEU A 19 -22.30 4.55 6.91
N ILE A 20 -21.96 3.87 5.82
CA ILE A 20 -21.57 4.48 4.54
C ILE A 20 -22.74 5.26 3.94
N TYR A 21 -23.94 4.68 3.93
CA TYR A 21 -25.16 5.35 3.44
C TYR A 21 -25.49 6.62 4.23
N TYR A 22 -25.39 6.58 5.57
CA TYR A 22 -25.62 7.77 6.41
C TYR A 22 -24.57 8.88 6.20
N ARG A 23 -23.31 8.51 5.95
CA ARG A 23 -22.23 9.46 5.59
C ARG A 23 -22.46 10.13 4.23
N TYR A 24 -23.07 9.42 3.29
CA TYR A 24 -23.41 9.94 1.96
C TYR A 24 -24.69 10.79 1.97
N ALA A 25 -25.71 10.39 2.74
CA ALA A 25 -27.00 11.10 2.83
C ALA A 25 -26.92 12.42 3.62
N ASN A 26 -25.96 12.55 4.54
CA ASN A 26 -25.76 13.78 5.34
C ASN A 26 -24.63 14.69 4.85
N LYS A 27 -24.04 14.45 3.67
CA LYS A 27 -23.03 15.38 3.14
C LYS A 27 -23.71 16.49 2.35
N ASP A 28 -23.90 17.61 3.05
CA ASP A 28 -24.36 18.87 2.47
C ASP A 28 -23.49 19.32 1.30
N SER A 29 -24.17 19.90 0.32
CA SER A 29 -23.65 20.25 -1.00
C SER A 29 -22.61 21.36 -0.93
N SER A 30 -21.37 21.08 -1.38
CA SER A 30 -20.47 22.04 -2.06
C SER A 30 -19.14 21.35 -2.39
N ARG A 31 -18.97 20.86 -3.62
CA ARG A 31 -17.74 21.01 -4.44
C ARG A 31 -17.88 20.31 -5.79
N ASP A 32 -17.77 21.15 -6.81
CA ASP A 32 -17.45 20.92 -8.22
C ASP A 32 -18.12 19.77 -9.00
N ILE A 33 -19.11 20.20 -9.78
CA ILE A 33 -19.67 19.50 -10.94
C ILE A 33 -18.61 19.50 -12.04
N ASN A 34 -17.66 18.56 -12.04
CA ASN A 34 -16.86 18.15 -13.21
C ASN A 34 -15.99 16.93 -12.90
N LYS A 35 -16.59 15.82 -12.46
CA LYS A 35 -15.97 14.49 -12.65
C LYS A 35 -17.06 13.43 -12.81
N VAL A 36 -17.40 13.24 -14.08
CA VAL A 36 -18.04 12.09 -14.71
C VAL A 36 -18.28 10.91 -13.77
N GLU A 37 -19.56 10.56 -13.60
CA GLU A 37 -20.00 9.27 -13.08
C GLU A 37 -19.29 8.13 -13.83
N ASN A 38 -18.54 7.32 -13.10
CA ASN A 38 -18.18 5.98 -13.51
C ASN A 38 -17.93 5.13 -12.25
N ASP A 39 -18.97 4.47 -11.76
CA ASP A 39 -19.00 3.10 -11.22
C ASP A 39 -17.83 2.59 -10.34
N SER A 40 -17.17 3.45 -9.56
CA SER A 40 -15.83 3.15 -9.03
C SER A 40 -15.80 3.13 -7.51
N LEU A 41 -15.52 1.95 -6.95
CA LEU A 41 -14.98 1.78 -5.60
C LEU A 41 -13.88 2.84 -5.32
N SER A 42 -13.68 3.26 -4.08
CA SER A 42 -12.49 4.01 -3.66
C SER A 42 -11.21 3.21 -3.96
N GLU A 43 -10.05 3.89 -4.02
CA GLU A 43 -8.79 3.18 -4.25
C GLU A 43 -8.46 2.20 -3.12
N VAL A 44 -8.81 2.55 -1.87
CA VAL A 44 -8.69 1.68 -0.70
C VAL A 44 -9.50 0.39 -0.90
N GLU A 45 -10.77 0.50 -1.30
CA GLU A 45 -11.61 -0.68 -1.59
C GLU A 45 -11.05 -1.53 -2.74
N ARG A 46 -10.49 -0.91 -3.78
CA ARG A 46 -9.81 -1.64 -4.88
C ARG A 46 -8.59 -2.42 -4.41
N VAL A 47 -7.84 -1.87 -3.46
CA VAL A 47 -6.68 -2.54 -2.87
C VAL A 47 -7.12 -3.68 -1.97
N LEU A 48 -8.08 -3.43 -1.07
CA LEU A 48 -8.58 -4.41 -0.10
C LEU A 48 -9.28 -5.62 -0.75
N THR A 49 -9.96 -5.42 -1.87
CA THR A 49 -10.64 -6.50 -2.61
C THR A 49 -9.68 -7.38 -3.43
N LYS A 50 -8.38 -7.07 -3.46
CA LYS A 50 -7.40 -7.85 -4.22
C LYS A 50 -7.11 -9.19 -3.53
N ASN A 51 -7.51 -10.28 -4.18
CA ASN A 51 -7.15 -11.63 -3.75
C ASN A 51 -5.71 -11.96 -4.17
N LEU A 52 -4.74 -11.74 -3.27
CA LEU A 52 -3.33 -12.09 -3.49
C LEU A 52 -3.06 -13.60 -3.48
N ASP A 53 -3.97 -14.41 -2.92
CA ASP A 53 -3.79 -15.87 -2.85
C ASP A 53 -4.05 -16.51 -4.22
N GLU A 54 -4.97 -15.93 -5.00
CA GLU A 54 -5.31 -16.39 -6.36
C GLU A 54 -4.56 -15.59 -7.45
N TYR A 55 -4.38 -14.29 -7.26
CA TYR A 55 -3.84 -13.37 -8.27
C TYR A 55 -2.57 -12.64 -7.79
N TYR A 56 -1.60 -13.41 -7.32
CA TYR A 56 -0.31 -12.88 -6.89
C TYR A 56 0.46 -12.23 -8.07
N PRO A 57 1.10 -11.05 -7.89
CA PRO A 57 1.90 -10.41 -8.93
C PRO A 57 3.06 -11.28 -9.42
N LYS A 58 3.26 -11.39 -10.75
CA LYS A 58 4.21 -12.36 -11.33
C LYS A 58 5.62 -11.81 -11.46
N THR A 59 5.76 -10.49 -11.49
CA THR A 59 7.05 -9.81 -11.68
C THR A 59 7.43 -8.98 -10.45
N PRO A 60 8.74 -8.74 -10.21
CA PRO A 60 9.17 -7.88 -9.11
C PRO A 60 8.56 -6.47 -9.19
N LEU A 61 8.48 -5.93 -10.41
CA LEU A 61 7.89 -4.61 -10.66
C LEU A 61 6.41 -4.55 -10.26
N GLU A 62 5.61 -5.59 -10.58
CA GLU A 62 4.20 -5.61 -10.20
C GLU A 62 4.01 -5.79 -8.68
N VAL A 63 4.89 -6.53 -8.00
CA VAL A 63 4.89 -6.62 -6.53
C VAL A 63 5.10 -5.24 -5.92
N VAL A 64 6.15 -4.52 -6.34
CA VAL A 64 6.45 -3.17 -5.82
C VAL A 64 5.33 -2.18 -6.19
N LYS A 65 4.79 -2.23 -7.41
CA LYS A 65 3.64 -1.39 -7.78
C LYS A 65 2.43 -1.62 -6.90
N PHE A 66 2.14 -2.86 -6.52
CA PHE A 66 1.01 -3.13 -5.63
C PHE A 66 1.31 -2.70 -4.19
N PHE A 67 2.52 -2.96 -3.70
CA PHE A 67 2.96 -2.50 -2.38
C PHE A 67 2.90 -0.98 -2.22
N THR A 68 3.39 -0.24 -3.21
CA THR A 68 3.34 1.23 -3.20
C THR A 68 1.93 1.80 -3.34
N ARG A 69 0.99 1.07 -3.96
CA ARG A 69 -0.44 1.43 -3.91
C ARG A 69 -1.02 1.28 -2.51
N ILE A 70 -0.63 0.25 -1.77
CA ILE A 70 -1.00 0.10 -0.35
C ILE A 70 -0.44 1.27 0.46
N GLN A 71 0.83 1.62 0.28
CA GLN A 71 1.43 2.80 0.92
C GLN A 71 0.70 4.09 0.60
N LYS A 72 0.33 4.30 -0.66
CA LYS A 72 -0.47 5.48 -1.05
C LYS A 72 -1.82 5.51 -0.34
N CYS A 73 -2.46 4.35 -0.12
CA CYS A 73 -3.68 4.27 0.68
C CYS A 73 -3.41 4.68 2.15
N TYR A 74 -2.30 4.23 2.76
CA TYR A 74 -1.96 4.64 4.13
C TYR A 74 -1.86 6.16 4.30
N TYR A 75 -1.10 6.79 3.40
CA TYR A 75 -0.65 8.16 3.61
C TYR A 75 -1.57 9.23 3.01
N ASN A 76 -2.35 8.88 1.98
CA ASN A 76 -3.19 9.87 1.29
C ASN A 76 -4.66 9.82 1.72
N GLU A 77 -5.09 8.78 2.43
CA GLU A 77 -6.51 8.55 2.74
C GLU A 77 -6.78 8.62 4.24
N ASP A 78 -8.01 9.01 4.58
CA ASP A 78 -8.50 9.02 5.97
C ASP A 78 -9.06 7.67 6.38
N ASN A 79 -8.13 6.72 6.57
CA ASN A 79 -8.43 5.38 7.04
C ASN A 79 -8.65 5.33 8.56
N THR A 80 -9.58 4.48 8.97
CA THR A 80 -9.70 4.01 10.37
C THR A 80 -8.60 2.98 10.67
N ASP A 81 -8.29 2.76 11.94
CA ASP A 81 -7.37 1.71 12.40
C ASP A 81 -7.66 0.31 11.83
N GLU A 82 -8.94 -0.06 11.68
CA GLU A 82 -9.34 -1.36 11.10
C GLU A 82 -8.86 -1.48 9.66
N ILE A 83 -9.13 -0.47 8.82
CA ILE A 83 -8.65 -0.39 7.43
C ILE A 83 -7.12 -0.36 7.36
N VAL A 84 -6.44 0.33 8.27
CA VAL A 84 -4.96 0.32 8.33
C VAL A 84 -4.44 -1.09 8.59
N ASN A 85 -5.06 -1.84 9.51
CA ASN A 85 -4.69 -3.22 9.79
C ASN A 85 -4.94 -4.14 8.58
N GLU A 86 -6.06 -4.00 7.87
CA GLU A 86 -6.34 -4.82 6.68
C GLU A 86 -5.35 -4.54 5.53
N LEU A 87 -4.99 -3.26 5.33
CA LEU A 87 -3.95 -2.87 4.39
C LEU A 87 -2.57 -3.42 4.82
N ALA A 88 -2.29 -3.44 6.12
CA ALA A 88 -1.06 -4.00 6.70
C ALA A 88 -0.96 -5.51 6.45
N ASP A 89 -2.06 -6.24 6.58
CA ASP A 89 -2.10 -7.66 6.24
C ASP A 89 -1.81 -7.91 4.76
N LEU A 90 -2.36 -7.09 3.86
CA LEU A 90 -2.03 -7.15 2.43
C LEU A 90 -0.57 -6.82 2.16
N ALA A 91 -0.01 -5.81 2.83
CA ALA A 91 1.40 -5.44 2.69
C ALA A 91 2.31 -6.58 3.14
N LYS A 92 2.03 -7.20 4.29
CA LYS A 92 2.77 -8.34 4.85
C LYS A 92 2.77 -9.55 3.91
N LYS A 93 1.68 -9.80 3.17
CA LYS A 93 1.64 -10.86 2.13
C LYS A 93 2.68 -10.65 1.02
N LEU A 94 3.16 -9.43 0.79
CA LEU A 94 4.17 -9.10 -0.21
C LEU A 94 5.60 -9.12 0.36
N MET A 95 5.76 -9.18 1.68
CA MET A 95 7.05 -9.13 2.37
C MET A 95 7.69 -10.51 2.51
N ASP A 96 9.02 -10.54 2.54
CA ASP A 96 9.80 -11.75 2.78
C ASP A 96 9.70 -12.19 4.24
N GLU A 97 9.73 -13.50 4.49
CA GLU A 97 9.61 -14.04 5.85
C GLU A 97 10.71 -13.56 6.79
N GLU A 98 11.93 -13.34 6.31
CA GLU A 98 13.02 -12.82 7.14
C GLU A 98 12.76 -11.36 7.54
N LEU A 99 12.18 -10.56 6.63
CA LEU A 99 11.74 -9.20 6.94
C LEU A 99 10.62 -9.23 7.99
N LEU A 100 9.62 -10.11 7.82
CA LEU A 100 8.52 -10.26 8.78
C LEU A 100 9.01 -10.72 10.16
N LYS A 101 9.99 -11.63 10.23
CA LYS A 101 10.56 -12.10 11.51
C LYS A 101 11.32 -11.01 12.27
N GLN A 102 11.88 -10.03 11.55
CA GLN A 102 12.58 -8.90 12.15
C GLN A 102 11.63 -7.81 12.66
N ASN A 103 10.36 -7.84 12.25
CA ASN A 103 9.36 -6.83 12.60
C ASN A 103 8.14 -7.54 13.23
N PRO A 104 8.16 -7.81 14.55
CA PRO A 104 7.03 -8.41 15.26
C PRO A 104 5.73 -7.65 14.99
N GLU A 105 4.63 -8.38 14.86
CA GLU A 105 3.36 -7.83 14.35
C GLU A 105 2.82 -6.64 15.17
N ASP A 106 2.83 -6.75 16.49
CA ASP A 106 2.32 -5.68 17.37
C ASP A 106 3.17 -4.41 17.25
N GLU A 107 4.50 -4.55 17.22
CA GLU A 107 5.47 -3.45 17.09
C GLU A 107 5.35 -2.80 15.71
N TYR A 108 5.29 -3.60 14.64
CA TYR A 108 5.10 -3.13 13.27
C TYR A 108 3.82 -2.31 13.10
N LEU A 109 2.69 -2.78 13.64
CA LEU A 109 1.41 -2.07 13.51
C LEU A 109 1.38 -0.78 14.32
N GLU A 110 2.00 -0.76 15.50
CA GLU A 110 2.14 0.45 16.31
C GLU A 110 2.99 1.50 15.57
N GLU A 111 4.18 1.13 15.12
CA GLU A 111 5.07 2.01 14.36
C GLU A 111 4.43 2.53 13.08
N LEU A 112 3.74 1.67 12.32
CA LEU A 112 3.03 2.06 11.10
C LEU A 112 1.96 3.13 11.39
N LYS A 113 1.18 2.97 12.47
CA LYS A 113 0.14 3.94 12.83
C LYS A 113 0.74 5.27 13.27
N GLU A 114 1.83 5.24 14.04
CA GLU A 114 2.55 6.45 14.42
C GLU A 114 3.11 7.18 13.19
N GLU A 115 3.68 6.45 12.25
CA GLU A 115 4.21 6.99 11.00
C GLU A 115 3.10 7.63 10.16
N ILE A 116 1.95 6.96 9.98
CA ILE A 116 0.79 7.49 9.26
C ILE A 116 0.30 8.78 9.92
N ALA A 117 0.19 8.80 11.25
CA ALA A 117 -0.24 9.99 11.98
C ALA A 117 0.75 11.16 11.82
N ALA A 118 2.05 10.89 11.90
CA ALA A 118 3.10 11.89 11.67
C ALA A 118 3.06 12.43 10.24
N TYR A 119 2.88 11.55 9.25
CA TYR A 119 2.79 11.91 7.84
C TYR A 119 1.59 12.83 7.57
N LYS A 120 0.41 12.48 8.12
CA LYS A 120 -0.80 13.32 8.03
C LYS A 120 -0.60 14.70 8.66
N LYS A 121 0.02 14.75 9.85
CA LYS A 121 0.33 16.01 10.54
C LYS A 121 1.26 16.92 9.72
N SER A 122 2.10 16.34 8.87
CA SER A 122 2.99 17.09 7.98
C SER A 122 2.31 17.63 6.72
N GLU A 123 0.99 17.37 6.54
CA GLU A 123 0.22 17.74 5.35
C GLU A 123 0.89 17.29 4.04
N ARG A 124 1.63 16.18 4.12
CA ARG A 124 2.32 15.59 2.99
C ARG A 124 1.42 14.57 2.33
N THR A 125 1.50 14.44 1.01
CA THR A 125 0.83 13.38 0.25
C THR A 125 1.76 12.82 -0.81
N ILE A 126 1.57 11.56 -1.19
CA ILE A 126 2.25 10.95 -2.33
C ILE A 126 1.48 11.32 -3.59
N SER A 127 1.95 12.32 -4.33
CA SER A 127 1.27 12.78 -5.56
C SER A 127 1.46 11.78 -6.70
N ASN A 128 2.70 11.31 -6.88
CA ASN A 128 3.05 10.36 -7.94
C ASN A 128 4.16 9.39 -7.51
N ILE A 129 4.25 8.26 -8.20
CA ILE A 129 5.31 7.27 -8.02
C ILE A 129 5.79 6.83 -9.40
N ILE A 130 7.09 6.98 -9.64
CA ILE A 130 7.75 6.54 -10.88
C ILE A 130 8.59 5.31 -10.57
N PHE A 131 8.50 4.31 -11.43
CA PHE A 131 9.25 3.06 -11.29
C PHE A 131 10.21 2.91 -12.47
N ASP A 132 11.28 2.15 -12.24
CA ASP A 132 12.07 1.58 -13.33
C ASP A 132 11.19 0.82 -14.33
N LYS A 133 11.61 0.81 -15.60
CA LYS A 133 10.95 -0.01 -16.61
C LYS A 133 11.24 -1.48 -16.34
N THR A 134 10.41 -2.36 -16.87
CA THR A 134 10.61 -3.82 -16.74
C THR A 134 12.00 -4.28 -17.21
N THR A 135 12.57 -3.59 -18.22
CA THR A 135 13.92 -3.85 -18.74
C THR A 135 15.05 -3.46 -17.81
N ASP A 136 14.76 -2.54 -16.88
CA ASP A 136 15.76 -1.93 -16.01
C ASP A 136 15.79 -2.63 -14.63
N VAL A 137 14.87 -3.57 -14.40
CA VAL A 137 14.88 -4.46 -13.24
C VAL A 137 16.14 -5.33 -13.29
N VAL A 138 16.98 -5.22 -12.26
CA VAL A 138 18.23 -5.96 -12.16
C VAL A 138 17.96 -7.30 -11.49
N TYR A 139 18.20 -8.41 -12.18
CA TYR A 139 18.07 -9.76 -11.64
C TYR A 139 19.44 -10.31 -11.25
N SER A 140 19.51 -11.01 -10.12
CA SER A 140 20.73 -11.64 -9.63
C SER A 140 20.43 -12.95 -8.89
N THR A 141 21.47 -13.60 -8.37
CA THR A 141 21.37 -14.76 -7.48
C THR A 141 22.37 -14.59 -6.34
N VAL A 142 21.86 -14.58 -5.11
CA VAL A 142 22.65 -14.43 -3.90
C VAL A 142 22.40 -15.67 -3.05
N GLU A 143 23.47 -16.39 -2.70
CA GLU A 143 23.38 -17.62 -1.88
C GLU A 143 22.37 -18.65 -2.43
N GLY A 144 22.31 -18.77 -3.76
CA GLY A 144 21.39 -19.69 -4.45
C GLY A 144 19.94 -19.21 -4.55
N LYS A 145 19.58 -18.09 -3.92
CA LYS A 145 18.26 -17.48 -4.01
C LYS A 145 18.21 -16.45 -5.14
N LYS A 146 17.17 -16.50 -5.97
CA LYS A 146 16.95 -15.51 -7.04
C LYS A 146 16.54 -14.18 -6.41
N THR A 147 17.22 -13.12 -6.79
CA THR A 147 16.96 -11.76 -6.31
C THR A 147 16.66 -10.82 -7.46
N ALA A 148 15.94 -9.74 -7.16
CA ALA A 148 15.70 -8.65 -8.09
C ALA A 148 15.80 -7.31 -7.35
N SER A 149 16.23 -6.26 -8.04
CA SER A 149 16.17 -4.90 -7.52
C SER A 149 15.66 -3.92 -8.55
N LEU A 150 14.91 -2.92 -8.10
CA LEU A 150 14.40 -1.84 -8.93
C LEU A 150 14.25 -0.53 -8.14
N ASN A 151 14.41 0.58 -8.83
CA ASN A 151 14.23 1.91 -8.26
C ASN A 151 12.76 2.35 -8.31
N CYS A 152 12.38 3.10 -7.28
CA CYS A 152 11.09 3.73 -7.11
C CYS A 152 11.32 5.18 -6.65
N THR A 153 10.80 6.15 -7.40
CA THR A 153 10.86 7.57 -7.05
C THR A 153 9.49 8.05 -6.64
N TYR A 154 9.34 8.40 -5.37
CA TYR A 154 8.15 9.02 -4.79
C TYR A 154 8.20 10.53 -4.99
N TYR A 155 7.11 11.10 -5.47
CA TYR A 155 6.89 12.54 -5.52
C TYR A 155 5.98 12.91 -4.35
N LEU A 156 6.51 13.71 -3.45
CA LEU A 156 5.90 14.09 -2.18
C LEU A 156 5.44 15.55 -2.28
N GLN A 157 4.14 15.79 -2.14
CA GLN A 157 3.55 17.12 -2.19
C GLN A 157 3.33 17.65 -0.77
N THR A 158 3.73 18.88 -0.51
CA THR A 158 3.39 19.62 0.72
C THR A 158 3.06 21.07 0.34
N GLY A 159 1.78 21.45 0.41
CA GLY A 159 1.31 22.72 -0.16
C GLY A 159 1.57 22.78 -1.66
N ASP A 160 2.28 23.80 -2.14
CA ASP A 160 2.71 23.92 -3.55
C ASP A 160 4.08 23.28 -3.84
N ASN A 161 4.79 22.79 -2.82
CA ASN A 161 6.13 22.23 -2.98
C ASN A 161 6.08 20.74 -3.29
N VAL A 162 6.93 20.32 -4.23
CA VAL A 162 7.16 18.91 -4.57
C VAL A 162 8.61 18.55 -4.25
N THR A 163 8.80 17.53 -3.42
CA THR A 163 10.10 16.90 -3.21
C THR A 163 10.08 15.47 -3.72
N THR A 164 11.25 14.87 -3.89
CA THR A 164 11.38 13.48 -4.33
C THR A 164 12.13 12.66 -3.30
N SER A 165 11.66 11.43 -3.07
CA SER A 165 12.38 10.40 -2.33
C SER A 165 12.62 9.22 -3.26
N LYS A 166 13.86 8.74 -3.35
CA LYS A 166 14.20 7.59 -4.20
C LYS A 166 14.53 6.39 -3.33
N GLU A 167 13.90 5.27 -3.62
CA GLU A 167 14.08 4.00 -2.92
C GLU A 167 14.48 2.92 -3.91
N THR A 168 15.48 2.12 -3.54
CA THR A 168 15.79 0.88 -4.25
C THR A 168 15.18 -0.30 -3.51
N TYR A 169 14.15 -0.91 -4.10
CA TYR A 169 13.52 -2.12 -3.56
C TYR A 169 14.37 -3.34 -3.90
N ILE A 170 14.52 -4.22 -2.92
CA ILE A 170 15.23 -5.50 -3.04
C ILE A 170 14.21 -6.60 -2.79
N LEU A 171 14.08 -7.49 -3.77
CA LEU A 171 13.15 -8.62 -3.73
C LEU A 171 13.91 -9.93 -3.81
N ARG A 172 13.33 -10.95 -3.19
CA ARG A 172 13.79 -12.33 -3.20
C ARG A 172 12.66 -13.24 -3.64
N LYS A 173 12.98 -14.26 -4.42
CA LYS A 173 12.00 -15.28 -4.80
C LYS A 173 11.93 -16.34 -3.70
N ASN A 174 10.74 -16.60 -3.17
CA ASN A 174 10.52 -17.67 -2.21
C ASN A 174 10.41 -19.05 -2.90
N ASP A 175 10.26 -20.10 -2.10
CA ASP A 175 10.21 -21.50 -2.58
C ASP A 175 8.96 -21.78 -3.44
N ASP A 176 7.85 -21.05 -3.22
CA ASP A 176 6.64 -21.10 -4.07
C ASP A 176 6.80 -20.36 -5.40
N GLY A 177 7.96 -19.75 -5.63
CA GLY A 177 8.24 -18.97 -6.83
C GLY A 177 7.57 -17.59 -6.85
N GLN A 178 7.16 -17.07 -5.70
CA GLN A 178 6.65 -15.71 -5.53
C GLN A 178 7.79 -14.73 -5.24
N TRP A 179 7.76 -13.54 -5.85
CA TRP A 179 8.65 -12.46 -5.49
C TRP A 179 8.17 -11.78 -4.20
N LYS A 180 9.05 -11.63 -3.23
CA LYS A 180 8.79 -11.02 -1.92
C LYS A 180 9.74 -9.87 -1.68
N ILE A 181 9.25 -8.79 -1.07
CA ILE A 181 10.06 -7.62 -0.67
C ILE A 181 10.93 -8.03 0.51
N TYR A 182 12.23 -8.12 0.27
CA TYR A 182 13.23 -8.42 1.30
C TYR A 182 13.62 -7.15 2.09
N GLY A 183 13.54 -6.00 1.44
CA GLY A 183 13.77 -4.69 2.04
C GLY A 183 13.93 -3.62 0.98
N TRP A 184 14.26 -2.41 1.42
CA TRP A 184 14.54 -1.28 0.54
C TRP A 184 15.67 -0.43 1.11
N LYS A 185 16.29 0.36 0.23
CA LYS A 185 17.30 1.34 0.60
C LYS A 185 16.83 2.70 0.16
N LEU A 186 16.87 3.67 1.07
CA LEU A 186 16.67 5.07 0.72
C LEU A 186 17.96 5.58 0.07
N ASP A 187 17.85 6.17 -1.11
CA ASP A 187 18.94 6.94 -1.68
C ASP A 187 18.95 8.30 -0.96
N GLU A 188 20.11 8.72 -0.46
CA GLU A 188 20.24 10.06 0.12
C GLU A 188 19.79 11.11 -0.91
N PRO A 189 19.11 12.19 -0.50
CA PRO A 189 18.74 13.24 -1.41
C PRO A 189 20.02 13.77 -2.07
N SER A 190 20.18 13.54 -3.37
CA SER A 190 21.21 14.26 -4.11
C SER A 190 20.79 15.73 -4.05
N GLU A 191 21.48 16.55 -3.26
CA GLU A 191 21.39 17.99 -3.40
C GLU A 191 21.72 18.28 -4.87
N LEU A 192 20.70 18.66 -5.63
CA LEU A 192 20.89 19.17 -6.97
C LEU A 192 21.67 20.48 -6.80
N GLU A 193 22.99 20.41 -6.92
CA GLU A 193 23.83 21.57 -7.19
C GLU A 193 23.21 22.29 -8.39
N LYS A 194 22.85 23.56 -8.17
CA LYS A 194 22.36 24.47 -9.20
C LYS A 194 23.45 24.83 -10.19
#